data_AF-A0A1B9GDH7-F1
#
_entry.id   AF-A0A1B9GDH7-F1
#
_cell.length_a   1.000
_cell.length_b   1.000
_cell.length_c   1.000
_cell.angle_alpha   90.00
_cell.angle_beta   90.00
_cell.angle_gamma   90.00
#
_symmetry.space_group_name_H-M   'P 1'
#
loop_
_entity.id
_entity.type
_entity.pdbx_description
1 polymer ?
#
loop_
_entity_poly.entity_id
_entity_poly.type
_entity_poly.pdbx_seq_one_letter_code
_entity_poly.pdbx_strand_id
1 'polypeptide(L)'
;MTKELVKNCEELDNPGPFYIKHDDDRYDHIRAEEDGKVTGILDWEWAYTINKEEAFAAPNGFVPEEYHKGKNDVLSHREQAMIEEYTSRGRPDLAEYVGIGRKYHRLVDLFRENGISIKLVNALERAFLGLTDHQVNQPQNIEEWIEAKKEQYKDDEGLKFLLKKD
;
A
#
# COMPACT_ATOMS: atom_id res chain seq x y z
N MET A 1 -3.29 -1.65 15.63
CA MET A 1 -4.04 -1.56 14.37
C MET A 1 -3.28 -2.20 13.20
N THR A 2 -2.20 -1.60 12.66
CA THR A 2 -1.48 -2.16 11.48
C THR A 2 -1.02 -3.61 11.68
N LYS A 3 -0.51 -3.95 12.86
CA LYS A 3 -0.15 -5.34 13.21
C LYS A 3 -1.32 -6.32 13.06
N GLU A 4 -2.53 -5.93 13.48
CA GLU A 4 -3.72 -6.78 13.36
C GLU A 4 -4.20 -6.87 11.90
N LEU A 5 -4.10 -5.79 11.13
CA LEU A 5 -4.42 -5.82 9.70
C LEU A 5 -3.50 -6.79 8.95
N VAL A 6 -2.19 -6.73 9.23
CA VAL A 6 -1.20 -7.64 8.63
C VAL A 6 -1.41 -9.09 9.07
N LYS A 7 -1.60 -9.32 10.37
CA LYS A 7 -1.79 -10.68 10.93
C LYS A 7 -3.02 -11.39 10.36
N ASN A 8 -4.07 -10.65 10.02
CA ASN A 8 -5.30 -11.20 9.47
C ASN A 8 -5.33 -11.17 7.93
N CYS A 9 -4.21 -10.89 7.27
CA CYS A 9 -4.10 -10.86 5.83
C CYS A 9 -3.49 -12.18 5.32
N GLU A 10 -4.34 -13.08 4.79
CA GLU A 10 -3.91 -14.40 4.29
C GLU A 10 -2.79 -14.30 3.24
N GLU A 11 -2.85 -13.26 2.40
CA GLU A 11 -1.86 -12.93 1.37
C GLU A 11 -0.46 -12.65 1.93
N LEU A 12 -0.38 -12.04 3.12
CA LEU A 12 0.88 -11.75 3.81
C LEU A 12 1.37 -12.92 4.68
N ASP A 13 0.50 -13.89 4.99
CA ASP A 13 0.87 -15.13 5.70
C ASP A 13 1.29 -16.25 4.73
N ASN A 14 1.22 -16.01 3.42
CA ASN A 14 1.55 -16.99 2.40
C ASN A 14 3.07 -17.32 2.41
N PRO A 15 3.46 -18.60 2.63
CA PRO A 15 4.87 -18.99 2.69
C PRO A 15 5.58 -19.04 1.33
N GLY A 16 4.92 -18.67 0.23
CA GLY A 16 5.53 -18.47 -1.09
C GLY A 16 4.76 -19.13 -2.25
N PRO A 17 5.30 -19.09 -3.48
CA PRO A 17 6.66 -18.67 -3.84
C PRO A 17 6.91 -17.16 -3.63
N PHE A 18 8.18 -16.80 -3.44
CA PHE A 18 8.62 -15.41 -3.35
C PHE A 18 9.24 -14.92 -4.67
N TYR A 19 9.15 -13.62 -4.89
CA TYR A 19 9.61 -12.90 -6.07
C TYR A 19 10.53 -11.76 -5.66
N ILE A 20 11.44 -11.35 -6.55
CA ILE A 20 12.33 -10.23 -6.29
C ILE A 20 11.64 -8.94 -6.70
N LYS A 21 11.58 -7.96 -5.79
CA LYS A 21 11.14 -6.59 -6.05
C LYS A 21 12.34 -5.64 -5.93
N HIS A 22 12.41 -4.65 -6.82
CA HIS A 22 13.50 -3.67 -6.88
C HIS A 22 13.50 -2.70 -5.69
N ASP A 23 12.30 -2.22 -5.33
CA ASP A 23 11.98 -1.33 -4.20
C ASP A 23 12.71 0.01 -4.09
N ASP A 24 13.17 0.52 -5.22
CA ASP A 24 13.56 1.92 -5.39
C ASP A 24 12.69 2.58 -6.46
N ASP A 25 11.41 2.86 -6.18
CA ASP A 25 10.43 3.35 -7.16
C ASP A 25 10.65 4.82 -7.64
N ARG A 26 11.87 5.34 -7.53
CA ARG A 26 12.30 6.63 -8.11
C ARG A 26 12.41 6.53 -9.63
N TYR A 27 12.47 7.64 -10.36
CA TYR A 27 12.41 7.60 -11.83
C TYR A 27 13.77 7.49 -12.52
N ASP A 28 14.87 7.54 -11.79
CA ASP A 28 16.23 7.69 -12.29
C ASP A 28 17.03 6.38 -12.41
N HIS A 29 16.47 5.25 -11.96
CA HIS A 29 17.15 3.94 -11.99
C HIS A 29 16.86 3.12 -13.26
N ILE A 30 15.97 3.58 -14.15
CA ILE A 30 15.63 2.89 -15.40
C ILE A 30 16.41 3.50 -16.56
N ARG A 31 17.23 2.68 -17.23
CA ARG A 31 17.91 3.07 -18.46
C ARG A 31 17.02 2.72 -19.66
N ALA A 32 16.73 3.72 -20.51
CA ALA A 32 15.97 3.54 -21.73
C ALA A 32 16.71 4.13 -22.96
N GLU A 33 16.41 3.59 -24.14
CA GLU A 33 16.75 4.20 -25.44
C GLU A 33 15.81 5.38 -25.74
N GLU A 34 16.10 6.15 -26.79
CA GLU A 34 15.31 7.34 -27.18
C GLU A 34 13.84 7.00 -27.50
N ASP A 35 13.58 5.78 -27.97
CA ASP A 35 12.24 5.26 -28.25
C ASP A 35 11.50 4.74 -27.00
N GLY A 36 12.11 4.84 -25.81
CA GLY A 36 11.56 4.38 -24.54
C GLY A 36 11.81 2.90 -24.23
N LYS A 37 12.54 2.17 -25.08
CA LYS A 37 12.89 0.77 -24.81
C LYS A 37 13.81 0.66 -23.61
N VAL A 38 13.37 -0.05 -22.57
CA VAL A 38 14.18 -0.34 -21.38
C VAL A 38 15.35 -1.24 -21.74
N THR A 39 16.57 -0.79 -21.41
CA THR A 39 17.83 -1.52 -21.64
C THR A 39 18.54 -1.96 -20.36
N GLY A 40 18.11 -1.44 -19.21
CA GLY A 40 18.65 -1.85 -17.92
C GLY A 40 17.90 -1.24 -16.74
N ILE A 41 18.06 -1.89 -15.59
CA ILE A 41 17.57 -1.45 -14.28
C ILE A 41 18.78 -1.43 -13.35
N LEU A 42 19.08 -0.27 -12.77
CA LEU A 42 20.21 -0.03 -11.86
C LEU A 42 19.70 0.10 -10.42
N ASP A 43 20.60 0.23 -9.44
CA ASP A 43 20.29 0.58 -8.04
C ASP A 43 19.48 -0.46 -7.23
N TRP A 44 19.84 -1.73 -7.39
CA TRP A 44 19.24 -2.88 -6.68
C TRP A 44 19.53 -2.98 -5.17
N GLU A 45 20.06 -1.95 -4.52
CA GLU A 45 20.52 -2.03 -3.12
C GLU A 45 19.36 -2.20 -2.11
N TRP A 46 18.13 -1.83 -2.49
CA TRP A 46 16.91 -2.01 -1.69
C TRP A 46 16.10 -3.25 -2.09
N ALA A 47 16.61 -4.06 -3.02
CA ALA A 47 15.85 -5.19 -3.52
C ALA A 47 15.65 -6.27 -2.45
N TYR A 48 14.46 -6.87 -2.42
CA TYR A 48 14.12 -7.93 -1.47
C TYR A 48 13.16 -8.96 -2.09
N THR A 49 12.98 -10.08 -1.39
CA THR A 49 12.03 -11.12 -1.75
C THR A 49 10.68 -10.90 -1.09
N ILE A 50 9.60 -11.00 -1.86
CA ILE A 50 8.24 -10.72 -1.40
C ILE A 50 7.21 -11.62 -2.08
N ASN A 51 5.95 -11.60 -1.63
CA ASN A 51 4.87 -12.38 -2.25
C ASN A 51 4.55 -11.90 -3.68
N LYS A 52 3.72 -12.66 -4.38
CA LYS A 52 3.41 -12.38 -5.79
C LYS A 52 2.69 -11.04 -5.94
N GLU A 53 1.77 -10.78 -5.03
CA GLU A 53 0.85 -9.66 -5.07
C GLU A 53 1.58 -8.33 -4.90
N GLU A 54 2.55 -8.24 -3.98
CA GLU A 54 3.37 -7.05 -3.82
C GLU A 54 4.38 -6.87 -4.95
N ALA A 55 4.97 -7.97 -5.42
CA ALA A 55 6.00 -7.92 -6.46
C ALA A 55 5.45 -7.40 -7.80
N PHE A 56 4.16 -7.60 -8.05
CA PHE A 56 3.48 -7.18 -9.28
C PHE A 56 2.45 -6.06 -9.05
N ALA A 57 2.38 -5.50 -7.84
CA ALA A 57 1.70 -4.22 -7.62
C ALA A 57 2.41 -3.12 -8.43
N ALA A 58 1.68 -2.04 -8.75
CA ALA A 58 2.29 -0.87 -9.38
C ALA A 58 3.44 -0.32 -8.51
N PRO A 59 4.49 0.27 -9.11
CA PRO A 59 5.46 1.07 -8.35
C PRO A 59 4.76 2.18 -7.55
N ASN A 60 5.21 2.49 -6.33
CA ASN A 60 4.66 3.57 -5.51
C ASN A 60 4.64 4.91 -6.25
N GLY A 61 5.63 5.17 -7.11
CA GLY A 61 5.66 6.39 -7.94
C GLY A 61 4.50 6.52 -8.93
N PHE A 62 3.79 5.43 -9.24
CA PHE A 62 2.70 5.45 -10.23
C PHE A 62 1.35 5.86 -9.64
N VAL A 63 1.20 5.95 -8.32
CA VAL A 63 -0.09 6.30 -7.71
C VAL A 63 -0.55 7.73 -8.08
N PRO A 64 -1.86 7.99 -8.19
CA PRO A 64 -2.38 9.31 -8.58
C PRO A 64 -2.37 10.32 -7.42
N GLU A 65 -2.58 11.61 -7.67
CA GLU A 65 -2.61 12.63 -6.60
C GLU A 65 -3.72 12.36 -5.56
N GLU A 66 -4.87 11.84 -6.03
CA GLU A 66 -6.01 11.44 -5.20
C GLU A 66 -5.63 10.40 -4.15
N TYR A 67 -4.62 9.58 -4.42
CA TYR A 67 -4.12 8.60 -3.47
C TYR A 67 -3.63 9.29 -2.18
N HIS A 68 -2.90 10.40 -2.27
CA HIS A 68 -2.44 11.17 -1.11
C HIS A 68 -3.59 11.90 -0.39
N LYS A 69 -4.75 12.04 -1.05
CA LYS A 69 -6.01 12.52 -0.44
C LYS A 69 -6.78 11.40 0.25
N GLY A 70 -6.22 10.19 0.29
CA GLY A 70 -6.77 9.01 0.93
C GLY A 70 -7.65 8.15 0.03
N LYS A 71 -7.59 8.29 -1.30
CA LYS A 71 -8.37 7.42 -2.22
C LYS A 71 -7.61 6.15 -2.60
N ASN A 72 -8.31 5.03 -2.64
CA ASN A 72 -7.83 3.73 -3.08
C ASN A 72 -8.45 3.30 -4.42
N ASP A 73 -9.63 3.81 -4.78
CA ASP A 73 -10.40 3.39 -5.96
C ASP A 73 -10.01 4.11 -7.27
N VAL A 74 -9.03 5.01 -7.22
CA VAL A 74 -8.54 5.76 -8.37
C VAL A 74 -7.21 5.18 -8.84
N LEU A 75 -7.10 4.91 -10.15
CA LEU A 75 -5.86 4.53 -10.83
C LEU A 75 -5.32 5.68 -11.67
N SER A 76 -4.00 5.85 -11.69
CA SER A 76 -3.34 6.78 -12.61
C SER A 76 -3.29 6.25 -14.04
N HIS A 77 -2.97 7.12 -15.00
CA HIS A 77 -2.71 6.72 -16.38
C HIS A 77 -1.55 5.71 -16.51
N ARG A 78 -0.57 5.75 -15.61
CA ARG A 78 0.58 4.83 -15.62
C ARG A 78 0.18 3.44 -15.15
N GLU A 79 -0.66 3.37 -14.12
CA GLU A 79 -1.21 2.10 -13.63
C GLU A 79 -2.11 1.46 -14.68
N GLN A 80 -2.96 2.26 -15.33
CA GLN A 80 -3.79 1.81 -16.45
C GLN A 80 -2.95 1.28 -17.62
N ALA A 81 -1.91 2.01 -18.03
CA ALA A 81 -0.99 1.54 -19.07
C ALA A 81 -0.29 0.23 -18.71
N MET A 82 0.08 0.05 -17.43
CA MET A 82 0.70 -1.19 -16.94
C MET A 82 -0.28 -2.38 -16.95
N ILE A 83 -1.54 -2.16 -16.56
CA ILE A 83 -2.63 -3.14 -16.64
C ILE A 83 -2.86 -3.57 -18.09
N GLU A 84 -2.95 -2.59 -19.01
CA GLU A 84 -3.14 -2.82 -20.43
C GLU A 84 -1.98 -3.64 -21.02
N GLU A 85 -0.74 -3.31 -20.67
CA GLU A 85 0.45 -4.00 -21.18
C GLU A 85 0.56 -5.44 -20.65
N TYR A 86 0.26 -5.69 -19.37
CA TYR A 86 0.20 -7.06 -18.87
C TYR A 86 -0.89 -7.87 -19.57
N THR A 87 -2.06 -7.26 -19.78
CA THR A 87 -3.18 -7.92 -20.46
C THR A 87 -2.85 -8.23 -21.92
N SER A 88 -2.26 -7.27 -22.65
CA SER A 88 -1.88 -7.43 -24.06
C SER A 88 -0.85 -8.56 -24.26
N ARG A 89 0.00 -8.80 -23.26
CA ARG A 89 0.99 -9.88 -23.22
C ARG A 89 0.44 -11.21 -22.68
N GLY A 90 -0.87 -11.33 -22.46
CA GLY A 90 -1.49 -12.56 -21.97
C GLY A 90 -1.21 -12.85 -20.49
N ARG A 91 -0.94 -11.81 -19.69
CA ARG A 91 -0.73 -11.89 -18.24
C ARG A 91 -1.78 -11.10 -17.44
N PRO A 92 -3.08 -11.33 -17.65
CA PRO A 92 -4.13 -10.67 -16.86
C PRO A 92 -4.00 -10.98 -15.37
N ASP A 93 -3.37 -12.10 -15.00
CA ASP A 93 -3.06 -12.45 -13.61
C ASP A 93 -2.12 -11.44 -12.93
N LEU A 94 -1.20 -10.84 -13.69
CA LEU A 94 -0.33 -9.77 -13.17
C LEU A 94 -1.01 -8.41 -13.21
N ALA A 95 -1.85 -8.18 -14.22
CA ALA A 95 -2.63 -6.96 -14.35
C ALA A 95 -3.56 -6.73 -13.14
N GLU A 96 -4.13 -7.82 -12.58
CA GLU A 96 -4.96 -7.76 -11.38
C GLU A 96 -4.21 -7.14 -10.19
N TYR A 97 -2.96 -7.57 -9.95
CA TYR A 97 -2.15 -7.09 -8.81
C TYR A 97 -1.80 -5.60 -8.90
N VAL A 98 -1.71 -5.05 -10.10
CA VAL A 98 -1.55 -3.60 -10.28
C VAL A 98 -2.74 -2.84 -9.67
N GLY A 99 -3.97 -3.31 -9.92
CA GLY A 99 -5.20 -2.66 -9.47
C GLY A 99 -5.50 -2.86 -7.98
N ILE A 100 -5.14 -4.01 -7.41
CA ILE A 100 -5.42 -4.34 -6.00
C ILE A 100 -4.24 -4.05 -5.06
N GLY A 101 -3.12 -3.55 -5.58
CA GLY A 101 -1.87 -3.33 -4.85
C GLY A 101 -1.87 -2.19 -3.81
N ARG A 102 -2.99 -1.47 -3.63
CA ARG A 102 -3.08 -0.30 -2.74
C ARG A 102 -2.62 -0.56 -1.32
N LYS A 103 -2.84 -1.76 -0.77
CA LYS A 103 -2.40 -2.11 0.59
C LYS A 103 -0.87 -2.00 0.74
N TYR A 104 -0.12 -2.37 -0.30
CA TYR A 104 1.33 -2.31 -0.32
C TYR A 104 1.82 -0.87 -0.42
N HIS A 105 1.24 -0.07 -1.32
CA HIS A 105 1.53 1.36 -1.42
C HIS A 105 1.38 2.05 -0.06
N ARG A 106 0.27 1.76 0.63
CA ARG A 106 -0.06 2.33 1.94
C ARG A 106 0.90 1.88 3.04
N LEU A 107 1.36 0.62 3.01
CA LEU A 107 2.38 0.14 3.96
C LEU A 107 3.73 0.85 3.73
N VAL A 108 4.16 0.93 2.48
CA VAL A 108 5.42 1.59 2.11
C VAL A 108 5.41 3.04 2.58
N ASP A 109 4.34 3.80 2.31
CA ASP A 109 4.26 5.19 2.74
C ASP A 109 4.15 5.31 4.27
N LEU A 110 3.41 4.43 4.94
CA LEU A 110 3.33 4.43 6.40
C LEU A 110 4.71 4.28 7.06
N PHE A 111 5.60 3.48 6.47
CA PHE A 111 6.93 3.23 7.00
C PHE A 111 8.00 4.21 6.50
N ARG A 112 7.81 4.82 5.32
CA ARG A 112 8.78 5.73 4.71
C ARG A 112 8.49 7.21 4.98
N GLU A 113 7.23 7.60 5.18
CA GLU A 113 6.86 9.00 5.42
C GLU A 113 6.83 9.35 6.92
N ASN A 114 7.30 10.55 7.26
CA ASN A 114 7.32 11.05 8.65
C ASN A 114 5.98 11.65 9.12
N GLY A 115 4.89 11.46 8.38
CA GLY A 115 3.60 12.11 8.64
C GLY A 115 2.43 11.15 8.53
N ILE A 116 1.69 10.94 9.62
CA ILE A 116 0.47 10.13 9.64
C ILE A 116 -0.74 11.05 9.79
N SER A 117 -1.67 10.96 8.84
CA SER A 117 -3.00 11.57 8.98
C SER A 117 -4.07 10.50 9.13
N ILE A 118 -5.19 10.83 9.79
CA ILE A 118 -6.32 9.90 9.93
C ILE A 118 -6.88 9.48 8.58
N LYS A 119 -6.81 10.35 7.55
CA LYS A 119 -7.20 9.99 6.19
C LYS A 119 -6.37 8.83 5.63
N LEU A 120 -5.05 8.86 5.84
CA LEU A 120 -4.14 7.81 5.39
C LEU A 120 -4.31 6.53 6.20
N VAL A 121 -4.52 6.65 7.51
CA VAL A 121 -4.84 5.51 8.40
C VAL A 121 -6.13 4.81 7.96
N ASN A 122 -7.18 5.57 7.67
CA ASN A 122 -8.44 5.03 7.18
C ASN A 122 -8.27 4.39 5.80
N ALA A 123 -7.48 5.00 4.91
CA ALA A 123 -7.20 4.45 3.58
C ALA A 123 -6.41 3.13 3.65
N LEU A 124 -5.43 3.02 4.55
CA LEU A 124 -4.72 1.77 4.84
C LEU A 124 -5.70 0.69 5.30
N GLU A 125 -6.54 0.99 6.29
CA GLU A 125 -7.55 0.06 6.79
C GLU A 125 -8.50 -0.41 5.67
N ARG A 126 -9.00 0.52 4.85
CA ARG A 126 -9.85 0.17 3.71
C ARG A 126 -9.14 -0.73 2.70
N ALA A 127 -7.87 -0.47 2.40
CA ALA A 127 -7.10 -1.28 1.46
C ALA A 127 -6.88 -2.71 1.96
N PHE A 128 -6.67 -2.89 3.27
CA PHE A 128 -6.52 -4.21 3.87
C PHE A 128 -7.85 -4.99 3.95
N LEU A 129 -8.95 -4.29 4.26
CA LEU A 129 -10.25 -4.90 4.47
C LEU A 129 -11.11 -4.99 3.19
N GLY A 130 -10.59 -4.54 2.04
CA GLY A 130 -11.34 -4.52 0.78
C GLY A 130 -12.56 -3.58 0.79
N LEU A 131 -12.50 -2.51 1.57
CA LEU A 131 -13.60 -1.54 1.71
C LEU A 131 -13.50 -0.44 0.65
N THR A 132 -14.66 0.12 0.27
CA THR A 132 -14.74 1.22 -0.70
C THR A 132 -14.46 2.57 -0.05
N ASP A 133 -14.04 3.56 -0.85
CA ASP A 133 -13.78 4.93 -0.36
C ASP A 133 -15.04 5.70 0.07
N HIS A 134 -16.22 5.10 -0.07
CA HIS A 134 -17.49 5.64 0.42
C HIS A 134 -17.83 5.16 1.85
N GLN A 135 -16.93 4.46 2.54
CA GLN A 135 -17.16 4.00 3.91
C GLN A 135 -17.46 5.17 4.85
N VAL A 136 -18.67 5.19 5.41
CA VAL A 136 -19.19 6.33 6.19
C VAL A 136 -18.85 6.28 7.69
N ASN A 137 -18.39 5.14 8.20
CA ASN A 137 -18.21 4.91 9.64
C ASN A 137 -16.74 5.02 10.11
N GLN A 138 -15.89 5.73 9.37
CA GLN A 138 -14.50 5.93 9.78
C GLN A 138 -14.30 7.28 10.48
N PRO A 139 -13.39 7.38 11.47
CA PRO A 139 -13.08 8.63 12.15
C PRO A 139 -12.64 9.73 11.17
N GLN A 140 -13.12 10.95 11.33
CA GLN A 140 -12.80 12.08 10.45
C GLN A 140 -11.58 12.88 10.93
N ASN A 141 -11.28 12.81 12.22
CA ASN A 141 -10.17 13.51 12.87
C ASN A 141 -9.49 12.62 13.92
N ILE A 142 -8.41 13.13 14.50
CA ILE A 142 -7.58 12.35 15.42
C ILE A 142 -8.27 12.13 16.76
N GLU A 143 -9.08 13.09 17.20
CA GLU A 143 -9.85 13.01 18.43
C GLU A 143 -10.88 11.87 18.35
N GLU A 144 -11.68 11.83 17.28
CA GLU A 144 -12.62 10.73 17.02
C GLU A 144 -11.91 9.38 16.93
N TRP A 145 -10.73 9.35 16.29
CA TRP A 145 -9.95 8.12 16.20
C TRP A 145 -9.46 7.68 17.58
N ILE A 146 -8.93 8.60 18.39
CA ILE A 146 -8.45 8.32 19.75
C ILE A 146 -9.60 7.79 20.60
N GLU A 147 -10.77 8.44 20.60
CA GLU A 147 -11.92 7.99 21.39
C GLU A 147 -12.41 6.60 20.93
N ALA A 148 -12.48 6.36 19.62
CA ALA A 148 -12.80 5.04 19.09
C ALA A 148 -11.80 3.97 19.52
N LYS A 149 -10.49 4.28 19.52
CA LYS A 149 -9.44 3.34 19.96
C LYS A 149 -9.41 3.16 21.47
N LYS A 150 -9.74 4.17 22.26
CA LYS A 150 -9.89 4.04 23.71
C LYS A 150 -10.99 3.04 24.07
N GLU A 151 -12.15 3.14 23.41
CA GLU A 151 -13.23 2.18 23.63
C GLU A 151 -12.84 0.77 23.13
N GLN A 152 -12.26 0.68 21.93
CA GLN A 152 -11.83 -0.60 21.34
C GLN A 152 -10.81 -1.35 22.22
N TYR A 153 -9.88 -0.62 22.84
CA TYR A 153 -8.78 -1.17 23.62
C TYR A 153 -8.93 -0.91 25.13
N LYS A 154 -10.13 -0.61 25.63
CA LYS A 154 -10.36 -0.22 27.04
C LYS A 154 -9.83 -1.22 28.05
N ASP A 155 -9.80 -2.50 27.68
CA ASP A 155 -9.33 -3.59 28.53
C ASP A 155 -7.84 -3.93 28.34
N ASP A 156 -7.15 -3.29 27.37
CA ASP A 156 -5.72 -3.46 27.12
C ASP A 156 -4.89 -2.82 28.24
N GLU A 157 -4.00 -3.60 28.85
CA GLU A 157 -3.15 -3.14 29.95
C GLU A 157 -2.16 -2.05 29.53
N GLY A 158 -1.70 -2.06 28.28
CA GLY A 158 -0.85 -1.02 27.73
C GLY A 158 -1.58 0.31 27.62
N LEU A 159 -2.82 0.31 27.12
CA LEU A 159 -3.64 1.53 27.09
C LEU A 159 -3.95 2.02 28.51
N LYS A 160 -4.37 1.14 29.42
CA LYS A 160 -4.62 1.52 30.83
C LYS A 160 -3.38 2.12 31.49
N PHE A 161 -2.18 1.65 31.15
CA PHE A 161 -0.93 2.22 31.63
C PHE A 161 -0.67 3.62 31.07
N LEU A 162 -0.93 3.86 29.78
CA LEU A 162 -0.77 5.18 29.16
C LEU A 162 -1.74 6.21 29.75
N LEU A 163 -3.01 5.85 29.92
CA LEU A 163 -4.04 6.75 30.46
C LEU A 163 -3.84 7.13 31.95
N LYS A 164 -2.99 6.40 32.69
CA LYS A 164 -2.61 6.76 34.07
C LYS A 164 -1.55 7.86 34.14
N LYS A 165 -0.92 8.20 33.02
CA LYS A 165 0.15 9.21 32.93
C LYS A 165 -0.34 10.57 32.43
N ASP A 166 -1.60 10.66 32.02
CA ASP A 166 -2.32 11.91 31.74
C ASP A 166 -3.06 12.38 33.00
#